data_AF-A0A7V8BVT3-F1
#
_entry.id   AF-A0A7V8BVT3-F1
#
_cell.length_a   1.000
_cell.length_b   1.000
_cell.length_c   1.000
_cell.angle_alpha   90.00
_cell.angle_beta   90.00
_cell.angle_gamma   90.00
#
_symmetry.space_group_name_H-M   'P 1'
#
loop_
_entity.id
_entity.type
_entity.pdbx_description
1 polymer ?
#
loop_
_entity_poly.entity_id
_entity_poly.type
_entity_poly.pdbx_seq_one_letter_code
_entity_poly.pdbx_strand_id
1 'polypeptide(L)'
;MERFHSNPRLKYCQTGSLFWWNLMLDYPLNDGVSSLKRLTWLILILMTASFACSLAVDDGSDGENTRPVLEADRPAVILIAPKNGSRYALGTEISIYAEARDLESGVARIEVFEDFDTPIGKIEAAAPQEELSGVIKWKPTVPQTYLVRVQAFRADDTASSPQEISIEVVAAEGVNAVNAAQPAVNATEAVSDASLTPVPVVTLEGVVRGASALNVRSQPDANSARIAQAVSEGEVMQLIGRSEDQQWYLIRLANGDFGWVFGQFVVVNGDPNTLPTVKPEGINP
;
A
#
# COMPACT_ATOMS: atom_id res chain seq x y z
N MET A 1 -28.29 38.35 -18.99
CA MET A 1 -29.18 37.90 -17.89
C MET A 1 -28.76 36.50 -17.49
N GLU A 2 -27.71 36.44 -16.68
CA GLU A 2 -27.20 35.21 -16.07
C GLU A 2 -28.13 34.79 -14.93
N ARG A 3 -28.42 33.49 -14.80
CA ARG A 3 -29.00 32.90 -13.59
C ARG A 3 -28.03 31.89 -13.04
N PHE A 4 -27.17 32.35 -12.13
CA PHE A 4 -26.45 31.48 -11.20
C PHE A 4 -27.46 30.78 -10.29
N HIS A 5 -27.53 29.45 -10.36
CA HIS A 5 -28.11 28.64 -9.29
C HIS A 5 -27.07 28.49 -8.19
N SER A 6 -27.30 29.18 -7.08
CA SER A 6 -26.51 29.10 -5.86
C SER A 6 -26.72 27.74 -5.18
N ASN A 7 -25.64 26.96 -5.04
CA ASN A 7 -25.59 25.73 -4.25
C ASN A 7 -25.39 26.09 -2.75
N PRO A 8 -26.29 25.71 -1.81
CA PRO A 8 -26.23 26.19 -0.44
C PRO A 8 -25.50 25.21 0.49
N ARG A 9 -24.19 25.01 0.33
CA ARG A 9 -23.35 24.29 1.33
C ARG A 9 -21.92 24.82 1.48
N LEU A 10 -21.75 26.15 1.39
CA LEU A 10 -20.53 26.84 1.78
C LEU A 10 -20.84 27.83 2.89
N LYS A 11 -21.22 27.33 4.06
CA LYS A 11 -21.23 28.09 5.31
C LYS A 11 -20.98 27.10 6.44
N TYR A 12 -19.72 26.91 6.80
CA TYR A 12 -19.26 26.68 8.18
C TYR A 12 -17.74 26.46 8.16
N CYS A 13 -16.98 27.55 7.92
CA CYS A 13 -15.60 27.66 8.36
C CYS A 13 -15.21 29.15 8.46
N GLN A 14 -16.05 29.94 9.14
CA GLN A 14 -15.73 31.30 9.55
C GLN A 14 -16.64 31.69 10.72
N THR A 15 -16.40 31.11 11.89
CA THR A 15 -16.80 31.69 13.18
C THR A 15 -16.10 30.89 14.28
N GLY A 16 -14.83 31.23 14.52
CA GLY A 16 -14.07 30.68 15.64
C GLY A 16 -12.91 31.55 16.12
N SER A 17 -12.76 32.77 15.59
CA SER A 17 -11.59 33.63 15.84
C SER A 17 -11.93 35.00 16.47
N LEU A 18 -13.18 35.23 16.87
CA LEU A 18 -13.58 36.51 17.50
C LEU A 18 -14.36 36.32 18.82
N PHE A 19 -13.95 35.33 19.61
CA PHE A 19 -14.42 35.20 21.01
C PHE A 19 -13.29 34.91 21.99
N TRP A 20 -12.08 35.41 21.70
CA TRP A 20 -10.88 35.23 22.54
C TRP A 20 -10.05 36.50 22.72
N TRP A 21 -10.63 37.68 22.50
CA TRP A 21 -9.97 38.97 22.76
C TRP A 21 -10.54 39.76 23.94
N ASN A 22 -11.40 39.16 24.77
CA ASN A 22 -11.95 39.84 25.95
C ASN A 22 -12.26 38.91 27.13
N LEU A 23 -11.26 38.13 27.55
CA LEU A 23 -11.24 37.50 28.87
C LEU A 23 -9.81 37.27 29.39
N MET A 24 -8.91 38.22 29.11
CA MET A 24 -7.51 38.19 29.55
C MET A 24 -7.15 39.37 30.46
N LEU A 25 -8.13 39.91 31.19
CA LEU A 25 -7.91 40.94 32.21
C LEU A 25 -8.84 40.69 33.39
N ASP A 26 -8.37 39.83 34.30
CA ASP A 26 -8.56 39.91 35.76
C ASP A 26 -8.39 38.51 36.37
N TYR A 27 -7.14 38.10 36.57
CA TYR A 27 -6.83 37.09 37.58
C TYR A 27 -5.98 37.75 38.66
N PRO A 28 -6.45 37.81 39.92
CA PRO A 28 -5.71 38.45 40.98
C PRO A 28 -4.45 37.63 41.27
N LEU A 29 -3.30 38.27 41.07
CA LEU A 29 -2.01 37.79 41.54
C LEU A 29 -1.96 37.91 43.06
N ASN A 30 -2.51 36.95 43.80
CA ASN A 30 -2.07 36.75 45.18
C ASN A 30 -2.23 35.30 45.65
N ASP A 31 -1.30 34.93 46.54
CA ASP A 31 -1.31 33.77 47.44
C ASP A 31 -0.56 32.51 46.96
N GLY A 32 0.76 32.50 47.17
CA GLY A 32 1.45 31.39 47.86
C GLY A 32 1.54 29.99 47.23
N VAL A 33 1.14 29.75 45.98
CA VAL A 33 1.20 28.39 45.39
C VAL A 33 2.55 28.09 44.73
N SER A 34 3.18 26.96 45.11
CA SER A 34 4.51 26.54 44.68
C SER A 34 4.66 26.35 43.16
N SER A 35 5.87 26.64 42.65
CA SER A 35 6.30 26.60 41.24
C SER A 35 5.83 25.36 40.45
N LEU A 36 5.78 24.20 41.12
CA LEU A 36 5.39 22.92 40.51
C LEU A 36 3.90 22.86 40.09
N LYS A 37 3.02 23.57 40.79
CA LYS A 37 1.58 23.67 40.46
C LYS A 37 1.31 24.66 39.32
N ARG A 38 2.20 25.62 39.09
CA ARG A 38 2.11 26.58 37.95
C ARG A 38 2.53 25.92 36.63
N LEU A 39 3.54 25.06 36.67
CA LEU A 39 4.03 24.33 35.49
C LEU A 39 3.04 23.24 35.03
N THR A 40 2.40 22.53 35.97
CA THR A 40 1.39 21.50 35.66
C THR A 40 0.11 22.08 35.05
N TRP A 41 -0.31 23.28 35.46
CA TRP A 41 -1.47 23.96 34.86
C TRP A 41 -1.16 24.58 33.49
N LEU A 42 0.06 25.06 33.24
CA LEU A 42 0.49 25.51 31.91
C LEU A 42 0.53 24.36 30.88
N ILE A 43 0.97 23.16 31.31
CA ILE A 43 0.98 21.97 30.45
C ILE A 43 -0.45 21.48 30.14
N LEU A 44 -1.39 21.62 31.08
CA LEU A 44 -2.79 21.24 30.87
C LEU A 44 -3.52 22.18 29.88
N ILE A 45 -3.20 23.48 29.89
CA ILE A 45 -3.74 24.46 28.92
C ILE A 45 -3.10 24.29 27.53
N LEU A 46 -1.84 23.87 27.45
CA LEU A 46 -1.19 23.53 26.17
C LEU A 46 -1.69 22.21 25.56
N MET A 47 -2.22 21.27 26.36
CA MET A 47 -2.80 20.02 25.84
C MET A 47 -4.24 20.15 25.32
N THR A 48 -5.03 21.15 25.74
CA THR A 48 -6.41 21.34 25.25
C THR A 48 -6.49 22.17 23.96
N ALA A 49 -5.38 22.73 23.50
CA ALA A 49 -5.30 23.52 22.26
C ALA A 49 -5.02 22.70 20.98
N SER A 50 -4.82 21.38 21.07
CA SER A 50 -4.45 20.55 19.89
C SER A 50 -5.49 19.50 19.47
N PHE A 51 -6.73 19.55 19.97
CA PHE A 51 -7.75 18.53 19.61
C PHE A 51 -8.83 19.00 18.64
N ALA A 52 -8.51 19.93 17.74
CA ALA A 52 -9.44 20.37 16.70
C ALA A 52 -8.73 20.50 15.34
N CYS A 53 -8.49 19.37 14.69
CA CYS A 53 -8.66 19.18 13.24
C CYS A 53 -8.25 17.75 12.84
N SER A 54 -9.15 16.78 13.08
CA SER A 54 -9.24 15.56 12.29
C SER A 54 -10.58 14.90 12.59
N LEU A 55 -11.61 15.44 11.96
CA LEU A 55 -12.82 14.68 11.66
C LEU A 55 -12.96 14.78 10.15
N ALA A 56 -12.28 13.88 9.44
CA ALA A 56 -12.70 13.51 8.10
C ALA A 56 -14.10 12.92 8.26
N VAL A 57 -15.07 13.55 7.60
CA VAL A 57 -16.42 13.01 7.46
C VAL A 57 -16.26 11.73 6.65
N ASP A 58 -16.53 10.58 7.29
CA ASP A 58 -16.71 9.29 6.63
C ASP A 58 -18.05 9.34 5.87
N ASP A 59 -17.99 9.90 4.67
CA ASP A 59 -18.94 9.62 3.59
C ASP A 59 -18.71 8.16 3.22
N GLY A 60 -19.65 7.29 3.60
CA GLY A 60 -19.68 5.87 3.25
C GLY A 60 -19.77 5.66 1.74
N SER A 61 -18.69 5.99 1.04
CA SER A 61 -18.44 5.67 -0.35
C SER A 61 -17.69 4.36 -0.40
N ASP A 62 -18.33 3.41 -1.05
CA ASP A 62 -17.89 2.04 -1.21
C ASP A 62 -16.55 2.01 -1.98
N GLY A 63 -15.43 1.79 -1.28
CA GLY A 63 -14.18 1.27 -1.87
C GLY A 63 -13.50 2.11 -2.95
N GLU A 64 -13.75 3.42 -3.03
CA GLU A 64 -13.24 4.26 -4.11
C GLU A 64 -11.85 4.82 -3.78
N ASN A 65 -10.81 3.99 -3.90
CA ASN A 65 -9.39 4.42 -3.88
C ASN A 65 -8.99 4.98 -5.27
N THR A 66 -9.84 5.84 -5.86
CA THR A 66 -9.64 6.36 -7.22
C THR A 66 -8.79 7.61 -7.21
N ARG A 67 -7.52 7.47 -7.62
CA ARG A 67 -6.55 8.56 -7.83
C ARG A 67 -6.26 9.40 -6.57
N PRO A 68 -5.05 9.96 -6.43
CA PRO A 68 -4.78 10.91 -5.35
C PRO A 68 -5.72 12.11 -5.41
N VAL A 69 -6.41 12.40 -4.31
CA VAL A 69 -7.23 13.61 -4.16
C VAL A 69 -6.30 14.81 -4.19
N LEU A 70 -6.43 15.65 -5.21
CA LEU A 70 -5.53 16.77 -5.44
C LEU A 70 -5.76 17.89 -4.41
N GLU A 71 -4.68 18.33 -3.78
CA GLU A 71 -4.62 19.55 -2.98
C GLU A 71 -3.92 20.65 -3.80
N ALA A 72 -4.40 21.89 -3.73
CA ALA A 72 -3.92 22.95 -4.62
C ALA A 72 -2.51 23.47 -4.24
N ASP A 73 -2.10 23.32 -2.98
CA ASP A 73 -0.89 23.87 -2.40
C ASP A 73 0.22 22.83 -2.14
N ARG A 74 -0.05 21.56 -2.41
CA ARG A 74 0.89 20.46 -2.14
C ARG A 74 0.61 19.26 -3.05
N PRO A 75 1.60 18.36 -3.24
CA PRO A 75 1.34 17.11 -3.96
C PRO A 75 0.37 16.23 -3.17
N ALA A 76 -0.31 15.32 -3.87
CA ALA A 76 -1.13 14.28 -3.27
C ALA A 76 -0.49 12.92 -3.49
N VAL A 77 -0.66 11.98 -2.55
CA VAL A 77 -0.12 10.62 -2.63
C VAL A 77 -1.17 9.60 -2.24
N ILE A 78 -1.12 8.44 -2.89
CA ILE A 78 -1.91 7.26 -2.57
C ILE A 78 -1.00 6.02 -2.50
N LEU A 79 -1.00 5.31 -1.38
CA LEU A 79 -0.47 3.97 -1.18
C LEU A 79 -1.56 3.00 -1.63
N ILE A 80 -1.21 2.18 -2.62
CA ILE A 80 -2.11 1.20 -3.23
C ILE A 80 -1.80 -0.20 -2.70
N ALA A 81 -0.52 -0.52 -2.50
CA ALA A 81 -0.10 -1.76 -1.85
C ALA A 81 1.03 -1.50 -0.83
N PRO A 82 1.09 -2.29 0.27
CA PRO A 82 0.15 -3.33 0.66
C PRO A 82 -1.18 -2.76 1.20
N LYS A 83 -2.19 -3.59 1.43
CA LYS A 83 -3.43 -3.11 2.06
C LYS A 83 -3.25 -2.86 3.55
N ASN A 84 -4.01 -1.90 4.09
CA ASN A 84 -4.11 -1.75 5.53
C ASN A 84 -4.61 -3.06 6.19
N GLY A 85 -3.93 -3.48 7.26
CA GLY A 85 -4.15 -4.73 7.97
C GLY A 85 -3.54 -5.98 7.33
N SER A 86 -2.74 -5.85 6.26
CA SER A 86 -2.10 -7.01 5.62
C SER A 86 -1.16 -7.75 6.58
N ARG A 87 -1.11 -9.07 6.45
CA ARG A 87 -0.26 -9.95 7.27
C ARG A 87 0.79 -10.64 6.40
N TYR A 88 2.05 -10.62 6.83
CA TYR A 88 3.19 -11.21 6.13
C TYR A 88 4.02 -12.12 7.04
N ALA A 89 4.61 -13.17 6.49
CA ALA A 89 5.61 -13.95 7.21
C ALA A 89 6.96 -13.22 7.24
N LEU A 90 7.71 -13.33 8.34
CA LEU A 90 9.03 -12.75 8.50
C LEU A 90 9.96 -13.15 7.34
N GLY A 91 10.68 -12.17 6.79
CA GLY A 91 11.60 -12.38 5.67
C GLY A 91 10.95 -12.42 4.29
N THR A 92 9.62 -12.27 4.20
CA THR A 92 8.92 -11.99 2.94
C THR A 92 9.37 -10.62 2.40
N GLU A 93 9.71 -10.56 1.12
CA GLU A 93 9.89 -9.27 0.43
C GLU A 93 8.50 -8.69 0.13
N ILE A 94 8.24 -7.49 0.62
CA ILE A 94 6.98 -6.77 0.50
C ILE A 94 7.15 -5.70 -0.57
N SER A 95 6.28 -5.73 -1.58
CA SER A 95 6.17 -4.70 -2.60
C SER A 95 5.24 -3.57 -2.15
N ILE A 96 5.80 -2.38 -1.92
CA ILE A 96 5.07 -1.15 -1.60
C ILE A 96 4.84 -0.38 -2.90
N TYR A 97 3.59 -0.28 -3.35
CA TYR A 97 3.21 0.46 -4.55
C TYR A 97 2.47 1.74 -4.16
N ALA A 98 2.95 2.87 -4.69
CA ALA A 98 2.34 4.17 -4.45
C ALA A 98 2.29 5.01 -5.73
N GLU A 99 1.33 5.93 -5.78
CA GLU A 99 1.14 6.90 -6.84
C GLU A 99 0.99 8.30 -6.24
N ALA A 100 1.60 9.28 -6.87
CA ALA A 100 1.53 10.67 -6.45
C ALA A 100 1.19 11.57 -7.63
N ARG A 101 0.50 12.67 -7.37
CA ARG A 101 0.12 13.66 -8.38
C ARG A 101 0.30 15.08 -7.87
N ASP A 102 0.72 15.95 -8.77
CA ASP A 102 0.82 17.40 -8.53
C ASP A 102 0.65 18.15 -9.85
N LEU A 103 -0.34 19.03 -9.93
CA LEU A 103 -0.67 19.75 -11.17
C LEU A 103 0.02 21.12 -11.29
N GLU A 104 0.86 21.50 -10.33
CA GLU A 104 1.45 22.84 -10.27
C GLU A 104 2.96 22.81 -10.51
N SER A 105 3.69 22.17 -9.61
CA SER A 105 5.17 22.09 -9.62
C SER A 105 5.69 20.69 -9.96
N GLY A 106 4.80 19.70 -10.01
CA GLY A 106 5.14 18.30 -10.23
C GLY A 106 5.70 17.61 -8.98
N VAL A 107 5.58 16.29 -8.95
CA VAL A 107 6.17 15.42 -7.95
C VAL A 107 7.62 15.13 -8.33
N ALA A 108 8.55 15.40 -7.42
CA ALA A 108 9.97 15.08 -7.59
C ALA A 108 10.30 13.68 -7.05
N ARG A 109 9.68 13.29 -5.93
CA ARG A 109 9.92 11.98 -5.32
C ARG A 109 8.77 11.50 -4.44
N ILE A 110 8.74 10.18 -4.20
CA ILE A 110 7.92 9.52 -3.19
C ILE A 110 8.87 8.87 -2.19
N GLU A 111 8.67 9.08 -0.90
CA GLU A 111 9.43 8.43 0.17
C GLU A 111 8.51 7.58 1.06
N VAL A 112 9.05 6.46 1.54
CA VAL A 112 8.36 5.49 2.37
C VAL A 112 9.15 5.31 3.66
N PHE A 113 8.44 5.28 4.78
CA PHE A 113 9.00 5.19 6.11
C PHE A 113 8.32 4.09 6.95
N GLU A 114 9.09 3.45 7.83
CA GLU A 114 8.58 2.65 8.94
C GLU A 114 8.59 3.46 10.24
N ASP A 115 7.63 3.17 11.12
CA ASP A 115 7.58 3.65 12.50
C ASP A 115 7.83 5.17 12.60
N PHE A 116 7.06 5.91 11.79
CA PHE A 116 7.07 7.35 11.58
C PHE A 116 8.19 7.87 10.68
N ASP A 117 9.46 7.74 11.03
CA ASP A 117 10.53 8.49 10.34
C ASP A 117 11.72 7.64 9.86
N THR A 118 11.70 6.33 10.06
CA THR A 118 12.79 5.48 9.60
C THR A 118 12.63 5.20 8.09
N PRO A 119 13.57 5.63 7.23
CA PRO A 119 13.38 5.50 5.79
C PRO A 119 13.47 4.03 5.35
N ILE A 120 12.45 3.56 4.64
CA ILE A 120 12.44 2.27 3.94
C ILE A 120 13.07 2.43 2.55
N GLY A 121 12.68 3.47 1.83
CA GLY A 121 13.10 3.68 0.45
C GLY A 121 12.43 4.87 -0.21
N LYS A 122 12.86 5.15 -1.45
CA LYS A 122 12.36 6.27 -2.23
C LYS A 122 12.27 5.96 -3.72
N ILE A 123 11.34 6.62 -4.40
CA ILE A 123 11.21 6.68 -5.86
C ILE A 123 11.55 8.12 -6.25
N GLU A 124 12.63 8.30 -7.01
CA GLU A 124 13.11 9.61 -7.44
C GLU A 124 12.83 9.80 -8.94
N ALA A 125 12.20 10.91 -9.31
CA ALA A 125 12.01 11.28 -10.70
C ALA A 125 13.27 11.99 -11.25
N ALA A 126 13.57 11.78 -12.54
CA ALA A 126 14.68 12.50 -13.19
C ALA A 126 14.44 14.02 -13.31
N ALA A 127 13.16 14.42 -13.30
CA ALA A 127 12.67 15.78 -13.25
C ALA A 127 11.24 15.75 -12.66
N PRO A 128 10.69 16.86 -12.13
CA PRO A 128 9.32 16.88 -11.59
C PRO A 128 8.29 16.40 -12.62
N GLN A 129 7.38 15.51 -12.20
CA GLN A 129 6.34 14.91 -13.05
C GLN A 129 4.95 15.21 -12.50
N GLU A 130 3.95 15.43 -13.37
CA GLU A 130 2.57 15.62 -12.92
C GLU A 130 2.01 14.38 -12.19
N GLU A 131 2.49 13.19 -12.58
CA GLU A 131 2.16 11.91 -11.98
C GLU A 131 3.45 11.09 -11.85
N LEU A 132 3.73 10.61 -10.65
CA LEU A 132 4.85 9.73 -10.34
C LEU A 132 4.31 8.48 -9.67
N SER A 133 4.78 7.30 -10.08
CA SER A 133 4.41 6.04 -9.43
C SER A 133 5.58 5.09 -9.41
N GLY A 134 5.55 4.12 -8.51
CA GLY A 134 6.59 3.11 -8.46
C GLY A 134 6.43 2.12 -7.33
N VAL A 135 7.25 1.07 -7.39
CA VAL A 135 7.30 -0.02 -6.41
C VAL A 135 8.60 0.07 -5.62
N ILE A 136 8.51 0.05 -4.29
CA ILE A 136 9.63 -0.10 -3.37
C ILE A 136 9.57 -1.50 -2.77
N LYS A 137 10.68 -2.22 -2.85
CA LYS A 137 10.83 -3.55 -2.26
C LYS A 137 11.42 -3.42 -0.86
N TRP A 138 10.72 -3.96 0.13
CA TRP A 138 11.12 -3.89 1.53
C TRP A 138 11.03 -5.27 2.18
N LYS A 139 12.03 -5.63 2.97
CA LYS A 139 12.09 -6.93 3.64
C LYS A 139 12.22 -6.72 5.15
N PRO A 140 11.09 -6.74 5.89
CA PRO A 140 11.11 -6.61 7.34
C PRO A 140 11.91 -7.73 8.00
N THR A 141 12.72 -7.37 9.00
CA THR A 141 13.62 -8.30 9.71
C THR A 141 13.19 -8.59 11.14
N VAL A 142 12.14 -7.94 11.63
CA VAL A 142 11.61 -8.11 12.97
C VAL A 142 10.11 -8.46 12.88
N PRO A 143 9.63 -9.49 13.60
CA PRO A 143 8.21 -9.76 13.67
C PRO A 143 7.53 -8.73 14.57
N GLN A 144 6.77 -7.81 13.97
CA GLN A 144 5.99 -6.79 14.66
C GLN A 144 4.88 -6.23 13.77
N THR A 145 4.01 -5.42 14.36
CA THR A 145 3.14 -4.52 13.60
C THR A 145 3.95 -3.30 13.18
N TYR A 146 3.97 -3.00 11.89
CA TYR A 146 4.62 -1.81 11.33
C TYR A 146 3.58 -0.78 10.94
N LEU A 147 3.88 0.49 11.24
CA LEU A 147 3.20 1.63 10.61
C LEU A 147 3.99 2.03 9.37
N VAL A 148 3.45 1.74 8.19
CA VAL A 148 4.06 2.14 6.91
C VAL A 148 3.46 3.48 6.49
N ARG A 149 4.33 4.49 6.37
CA ARG A 149 3.96 5.85 5.98
C ARG A 149 4.53 6.17 4.60
N VAL A 150 3.74 6.82 3.75
CA VAL A 150 4.17 7.31 2.43
C VAL A 150 3.92 8.81 2.33
N GLN A 151 4.88 9.53 1.77
CA GLN A 151 4.76 10.95 1.43
C GLN A 151 5.36 11.23 0.06
N ALA A 152 4.73 12.14 -0.67
CA ALA A 152 5.27 12.69 -1.92
C ALA A 152 5.83 14.09 -1.68
N PHE A 153 6.86 14.45 -2.45
CA PHE A 153 7.55 15.73 -2.33
C PHE A 153 7.74 16.38 -3.69
N ARG A 154 7.54 17.70 -3.73
CA ARG A 154 7.99 18.58 -4.83
C ARG A 154 9.51 18.76 -4.77
N ALA A 155 10.08 19.40 -5.79
CA ALA A 155 11.52 19.71 -5.83
C ALA A 155 11.97 20.73 -4.77
N ASP A 156 11.03 21.50 -4.21
CA ASP A 156 11.25 22.46 -3.12
C ASP A 156 11.01 21.88 -1.71
N ASP A 157 10.87 20.55 -1.62
CA ASP A 157 10.55 19.79 -0.41
C ASP A 157 9.17 20.06 0.21
N THR A 158 8.28 20.74 -0.51
CA THR A 158 6.86 20.78 -0.14
C THR A 158 6.29 19.36 -0.14
N ALA A 159 5.84 18.91 1.04
CA ALA A 159 5.35 17.55 1.27
C ALA A 159 3.82 17.44 1.12
N SER A 160 3.37 16.29 0.64
CA SER A 160 1.97 15.88 0.70
C SER A 160 1.50 15.66 2.14
N SER A 161 0.19 15.58 2.32
CA SER A 161 -0.38 14.88 3.47
C SER A 161 0.17 13.44 3.51
N PRO A 162 0.56 12.88 4.68
CA PRO A 162 0.99 11.50 4.76
C PRO A 162 -0.18 10.55 4.55
N GLN A 163 0.09 9.42 3.92
CA GLN A 163 -0.80 8.27 4.02
C GLN A 163 -0.14 7.17 4.83
N GLU A 164 -0.92 6.55 5.70
CA GLU A 164 -0.44 5.54 6.65
C GLU A 164 -1.30 4.29 6.59
N ILE A 165 -0.64 3.14 6.71
CA ILE A 165 -1.28 1.85 6.89
C ILE A 165 -0.57 1.05 7.97
N SER A 166 -1.28 0.14 8.62
CA SER A 166 -0.69 -0.86 9.49
C SER A 166 -0.53 -2.18 8.74
N ILE A 167 0.63 -2.82 8.86
CA ILE A 167 0.80 -4.22 8.46
C ILE A 167 1.34 -5.03 9.63
N GLU A 168 1.11 -6.33 9.62
CA GLU A 168 1.63 -7.23 10.65
C GLU A 168 2.61 -8.22 10.03
N VAL A 169 3.82 -8.27 10.58
CA VAL A 169 4.83 -9.27 10.23
C VAL A 169 4.90 -10.29 11.35
N VAL A 170 4.54 -11.53 11.03
CA VAL A 170 4.55 -12.64 12.00
C VAL A 170 5.78 -13.50 11.78
N ALA A 171 6.38 -14.02 12.86
CA ALA A 171 7.40 -15.04 12.73
C ALA A 171 6.79 -16.27 12.02
N ALA A 172 7.54 -16.90 11.13
CA ALA A 172 7.15 -18.21 10.62
C ALA A 172 7.04 -19.15 11.83
N GLU A 173 5.87 -19.75 12.04
CA GLU A 173 5.68 -20.71 13.14
C GLU A 173 6.75 -21.81 13.02
N GLY A 174 7.47 -22.05 14.11
CA GLY A 174 8.60 -22.97 14.12
C GLY A 174 8.16 -24.39 13.77
N VAL A 175 8.80 -24.98 12.75
CA VAL A 175 8.99 -26.43 12.74
C VAL A 175 9.82 -26.79 13.97
N ASN A 176 9.18 -27.41 14.97
CA ASN A 176 9.88 -28.00 16.11
C ASN A 176 10.85 -29.07 15.58
N ALA A 177 12.14 -28.74 15.56
CA ALA A 177 13.20 -29.70 15.33
C ALA A 177 13.33 -30.60 16.55
N VAL A 178 12.92 -31.87 16.42
CA VAL A 178 13.39 -32.95 17.29
C VAL A 178 13.84 -34.14 16.45
N ASN A 179 15.08 -34.52 16.73
CA ASN A 179 15.99 -35.46 16.06
C ASN A 179 15.53 -36.93 16.06
N ALA A 180 15.74 -37.63 14.94
CA ALA A 180 15.95 -39.09 14.92
C ALA A 180 16.92 -39.45 13.78
N ALA A 181 18.14 -39.84 14.17
CA ALA A 181 19.14 -40.42 13.30
C ALA A 181 18.60 -41.67 12.60
N GLN A 182 18.82 -41.78 11.30
CA GLN A 182 18.56 -43.01 10.55
C GLN A 182 19.90 -43.72 10.22
N PRO A 183 20.03 -45.03 10.48
CA PRO A 183 21.22 -45.80 10.12
C PRO A 183 21.30 -46.01 8.60
N ALA A 184 22.51 -45.95 8.05
CA ALA A 184 22.80 -46.32 6.67
C ALA A 184 22.74 -47.85 6.49
N VAL A 185 22.12 -48.33 5.40
CA VAL A 185 22.59 -49.51 4.62
C VAL A 185 22.02 -49.54 3.19
N ASN A 186 22.96 -49.66 2.25
CA ASN A 186 22.96 -50.35 0.95
C ASN A 186 21.86 -50.13 -0.11
N ALA A 187 22.29 -49.49 -1.20
CA ALA A 187 21.70 -49.55 -2.53
C ALA A 187 22.11 -50.83 -3.30
N THR A 188 21.23 -51.28 -4.22
CA THR A 188 21.43 -51.95 -5.54
C THR A 188 20.11 -52.71 -5.82
N GLU A 189 19.24 -52.35 -6.78
CA GLU A 189 19.43 -52.41 -8.24
C GLU A 189 18.60 -51.33 -9.01
N ALA A 190 19.12 -50.92 -10.17
CA ALA A 190 18.63 -49.94 -11.15
C ALA A 190 17.36 -50.44 -11.91
N VAL A 191 16.58 -49.67 -12.68
CA VAL A 191 16.92 -48.73 -13.77
C VAL A 191 15.71 -47.83 -14.12
N SER A 192 15.99 -46.64 -14.67
CA SER A 192 15.21 -45.93 -15.71
C SER A 192 14.78 -44.49 -15.37
N ASP A 193 15.80 -43.63 -15.29
CA ASP A 193 15.90 -42.33 -15.97
C ASP A 193 14.61 -41.54 -16.27
N ALA A 194 14.30 -40.61 -15.36
CA ALA A 194 13.90 -39.25 -15.72
C ALA A 194 14.37 -38.31 -14.60
N SER A 195 15.56 -37.76 -14.76
CA SER A 195 16.06 -36.66 -13.94
C SER A 195 15.22 -35.39 -14.24
N LEU A 196 14.10 -35.21 -13.54
CA LEU A 196 13.44 -33.92 -13.46
C LEU A 196 14.29 -33.01 -12.58
N THR A 197 15.26 -32.32 -13.15
CA THR A 197 15.65 -31.03 -12.56
C THR A 197 14.38 -30.18 -12.54
N PRO A 198 13.86 -29.76 -11.38
CA PRO A 198 12.74 -28.83 -11.37
C PRO A 198 13.20 -27.60 -12.15
N VAL A 199 12.56 -27.34 -13.29
CA VAL A 199 12.78 -26.08 -14.01
C VAL A 199 12.43 -24.98 -13.00
N PRO A 200 13.34 -24.05 -12.69
CA PRO A 200 12.98 -22.94 -11.81
C PRO A 200 11.83 -22.18 -12.46
N VAL A 201 10.66 -22.24 -11.84
CA VAL A 201 9.50 -21.45 -12.27
C VAL A 201 9.84 -20.01 -11.92
N VAL A 202 10.17 -19.20 -12.93
CA VAL A 202 10.33 -17.76 -12.74
C VAL A 202 8.98 -17.21 -12.31
N THR A 203 8.96 -16.54 -11.16
CA THR A 203 7.77 -15.87 -10.63
C THR A 203 8.08 -14.40 -10.41
N LEU A 204 7.13 -13.53 -10.76
CA LEU A 204 7.18 -12.09 -10.50
C LEU A 204 6.00 -11.69 -9.62
N GLU A 205 6.13 -10.59 -8.89
CA GLU A 205 4.98 -10.01 -8.20
C GLU A 205 4.22 -9.05 -9.11
N GLY A 206 2.89 -9.04 -8.98
CA GLY A 206 2.01 -8.09 -9.65
C GLY A 206 1.06 -7.43 -8.66
N VAL A 207 0.81 -6.13 -8.83
CA VAL A 207 -0.14 -5.36 -8.01
C VAL A 207 -1.36 -5.01 -8.84
N VAL A 208 -2.57 -5.25 -8.33
CA VAL A 208 -3.80 -4.82 -9.00
C VAL A 208 -3.95 -3.30 -8.92
N ARG A 209 -4.16 -2.64 -10.06
CA ARG A 209 -4.36 -1.18 -10.19
C ARG A 209 -5.53 -0.87 -11.13
N GLY A 210 -6.37 0.10 -10.77
CA GLY A 210 -7.41 0.65 -11.65
C GLY A 210 -8.63 -0.26 -11.82
N ALA A 211 -8.78 -1.26 -10.96
CA ALA A 211 -9.93 -2.14 -10.90
C ALA A 211 -10.21 -2.53 -9.44
N SER A 212 -11.37 -2.13 -8.91
CA SER A 212 -11.83 -2.51 -7.56
C SER A 212 -11.88 -4.02 -7.35
N ALA A 213 -12.13 -4.74 -8.45
CA ALA A 213 -12.27 -6.17 -8.52
C ALA A 213 -11.78 -6.69 -9.89
N LEU A 214 -10.56 -7.22 -9.94
CA LEU A 214 -9.98 -7.87 -11.12
C LEU A 214 -10.47 -9.32 -11.26
N ASN A 215 -11.15 -9.63 -12.36
CA ASN A 215 -11.66 -10.97 -12.61
C ASN A 215 -10.53 -11.97 -12.91
N VAL A 216 -10.57 -13.11 -12.24
CA VAL A 216 -9.72 -14.27 -12.55
C VAL A 216 -10.48 -15.22 -13.46
N ARG A 217 -9.88 -15.53 -14.61
CA ARG A 217 -10.52 -16.25 -15.70
C ARG A 217 -9.86 -17.59 -16.00
N SER A 218 -10.64 -18.51 -16.54
CA SER A 218 -10.16 -19.84 -16.93
C SER A 218 -9.17 -19.79 -18.09
N GLN A 219 -9.25 -18.78 -18.95
CA GLN A 219 -8.44 -18.62 -20.16
C GLN A 219 -8.03 -17.14 -20.33
N PRO A 220 -6.99 -16.84 -21.12
CA PRO A 220 -6.58 -15.47 -21.45
C PRO A 220 -7.55 -14.83 -22.46
N ASP A 221 -8.84 -14.79 -22.11
CA ASP A 221 -9.93 -14.24 -22.90
C ASP A 221 -10.97 -13.59 -21.98
N ALA A 222 -11.34 -12.35 -22.27
CA ALA A 222 -12.34 -11.58 -21.53
C ALA A 222 -13.74 -12.20 -21.56
N ASN A 223 -14.01 -13.14 -22.47
CA ASN A 223 -15.28 -13.86 -22.58
C ASN A 223 -15.26 -15.24 -21.90
N SER A 224 -14.09 -15.71 -21.45
CA SER A 224 -13.97 -17.01 -20.79
C SER A 224 -14.57 -17.02 -19.38
N ALA A 225 -14.82 -18.22 -18.85
CA ALA A 225 -15.44 -18.39 -17.53
C ALA A 225 -14.62 -17.70 -16.43
N ARG A 226 -15.31 -17.03 -15.50
CA ARG A 226 -14.70 -16.53 -14.27
C ARG A 226 -14.61 -17.69 -13.27
N ILE A 227 -13.40 -17.99 -12.82
CA ILE A 227 -13.13 -19.17 -11.97
C ILE A 227 -12.85 -18.84 -10.51
N ALA A 228 -12.61 -17.56 -10.20
CA ALA A 228 -12.49 -17.12 -8.81
C ALA A 228 -13.13 -15.75 -8.59
N GLN A 229 -13.39 -15.44 -7.32
CA GLN A 229 -13.76 -14.10 -6.90
C GLN A 229 -12.61 -13.12 -7.21
N ALA A 230 -12.96 -11.85 -7.36
CA ALA A 230 -12.06 -10.88 -7.95
C ALA A 230 -10.89 -10.57 -7.02
N VAL A 231 -9.70 -10.48 -7.60
CA VAL A 231 -8.52 -9.97 -6.92
C VAL A 231 -8.73 -8.47 -6.73
N SER A 232 -8.68 -8.02 -5.49
CA SER A 232 -9.07 -6.64 -5.17
C SER A 232 -7.95 -5.65 -5.53
N GLU A 233 -8.27 -4.39 -5.82
CA GLU A 233 -7.26 -3.34 -6.03
C GLU A 233 -6.23 -3.32 -4.89
N GLY A 234 -4.94 -3.18 -5.20
CA GLY A 234 -3.85 -3.17 -4.21
C GLY A 234 -3.42 -4.54 -3.70
N GLU A 235 -4.10 -5.62 -4.10
CA GLU A 235 -3.66 -6.97 -3.79
C GLU A 235 -2.41 -7.34 -4.60
N VAL A 236 -1.45 -7.97 -3.92
CA VAL A 236 -0.20 -8.47 -4.51
C VAL A 236 -0.38 -9.94 -4.88
N MET A 237 -0.07 -10.29 -6.13
CA MET A 237 -0.19 -11.64 -6.68
C MET A 237 1.15 -12.17 -7.17
N GLN A 238 1.28 -13.50 -7.19
CA GLN A 238 2.38 -14.19 -7.86
C GLN A 238 2.02 -14.46 -9.32
N LEU A 239 2.72 -13.78 -10.23
CA LEU A 239 2.66 -14.00 -11.68
C LEU A 239 3.63 -15.12 -12.03
N ILE A 240 3.12 -16.16 -12.67
CA ILE A 240 3.88 -17.39 -12.98
C ILE A 240 4.02 -17.62 -14.49
N GLY A 241 3.40 -16.77 -15.31
CA GLY A 241 3.41 -16.87 -16.76
C GLY A 241 2.65 -15.74 -17.44
N ARG A 242 2.74 -15.70 -18.77
CA ARG A 242 2.03 -14.73 -19.63
C ARG A 242 1.44 -15.40 -20.85
N SER A 243 0.42 -14.77 -21.44
CA SER A 243 -0.14 -15.21 -22.73
C SER A 243 0.79 -14.86 -23.89
N GLU A 244 0.58 -15.50 -25.04
CA GLU A 244 1.38 -15.27 -26.26
C GLU A 244 1.25 -13.84 -26.80
N ASP A 245 0.06 -13.25 -26.66
CA ASP A 245 -0.23 -11.85 -26.99
C ASP A 245 0.22 -10.85 -25.91
N GLN A 246 0.77 -11.35 -24.79
CA GLN A 246 1.25 -10.57 -23.64
C GLN A 246 0.17 -9.71 -22.96
N GLN A 247 -1.10 -9.97 -23.25
CA GLN A 247 -2.22 -9.24 -22.68
C GLN A 247 -2.66 -9.78 -21.33
N TRP A 248 -2.28 -11.01 -20.98
CA TRP A 248 -2.73 -11.69 -19.77
C TRP A 248 -1.57 -12.26 -18.98
N TYR A 249 -1.73 -12.26 -17.66
CA TYR A 249 -0.83 -12.95 -16.74
C TYR A 249 -1.52 -14.17 -16.13
N LEU A 250 -0.78 -15.26 -16.01
CA LEU A 250 -1.18 -16.42 -15.26
C LEU A 250 -0.77 -16.23 -13.80
N ILE A 251 -1.71 -16.38 -12.88
CA ILE A 251 -1.49 -16.26 -11.44
C ILE A 251 -1.74 -17.59 -10.73
N ARG A 252 -1.12 -17.76 -9.57
CA ARG A 252 -1.46 -18.84 -8.63
C ARG A 252 -2.38 -18.31 -7.54
N LEU A 253 -3.52 -18.97 -7.36
CA LEU A 253 -4.52 -18.65 -6.34
C LEU A 253 -4.15 -19.28 -5.00
N ALA A 254 -4.73 -18.77 -3.91
CA ALA A 254 -4.49 -19.27 -2.55
C ALA A 254 -4.87 -20.75 -2.36
N ASN A 255 -5.86 -21.24 -3.13
CA ASN A 255 -6.27 -22.65 -3.13
C ASN A 255 -5.32 -23.57 -3.92
N GLY A 256 -4.30 -23.01 -4.58
CA GLY A 256 -3.33 -23.74 -5.39
C GLY A 256 -3.67 -23.84 -6.87
N ASP A 257 -4.87 -23.41 -7.28
CA ASP A 257 -5.28 -23.36 -8.68
C ASP A 257 -4.60 -22.22 -9.43
N PHE A 258 -4.73 -22.24 -10.76
CA PHE A 258 -4.23 -21.18 -11.62
C PHE A 258 -5.36 -20.46 -12.32
N GLY A 259 -5.14 -19.17 -12.62
CA GLY A 259 -6.10 -18.39 -13.39
C GLY A 259 -5.45 -17.21 -14.10
N TRP A 260 -6.19 -16.67 -15.06
CA TRP A 260 -5.73 -15.58 -15.92
C TRP A 260 -6.31 -14.25 -15.48
N VAL A 261 -5.45 -13.24 -15.38
CA VAL A 261 -5.82 -11.85 -15.11
C VAL A 261 -5.39 -10.95 -16.24
N PHE A 262 -6.21 -9.93 -16.54
CA PHE A 262 -5.93 -9.03 -17.66
C PHE A 262 -4.83 -8.03 -17.27
N GLY A 263 -3.75 -8.02 -18.04
CA GLY A 263 -2.51 -7.32 -17.71
C GLY A 263 -2.64 -5.81 -17.61
N GLN A 264 -3.64 -5.19 -18.26
CA GLN A 264 -3.86 -3.75 -18.16
C GLN A 264 -4.12 -3.25 -16.72
N PHE A 265 -4.57 -4.15 -15.84
CA PHE A 265 -4.86 -3.87 -14.45
C PHE A 265 -3.79 -4.37 -13.49
N VAL A 266 -2.64 -4.81 -14.02
CA VAL A 266 -1.54 -5.39 -13.23
C VAL A 266 -0.28 -4.58 -13.44
N VAL A 267 0.23 -4.01 -12.36
CA VAL A 267 1.57 -3.41 -12.32
C VAL A 267 2.56 -4.51 -11.97
N VAL A 268 3.41 -4.90 -12.92
CA VAL A 268 4.41 -5.96 -12.73
C VAL A 268 5.66 -5.40 -12.06
N ASN A 269 6.09 -6.03 -10.97
CA ASN A 269 7.35 -5.72 -10.31
C ASN A 269 8.51 -6.51 -10.96
N GLY A 270 9.03 -5.98 -12.06
CA GLY A 270 10.14 -6.57 -12.83
C GLY A 270 9.93 -6.49 -14.33
N ASP A 271 10.76 -7.19 -15.10
CA ASP A 271 10.56 -7.31 -16.55
C ASP A 271 9.58 -8.47 -16.86
N PRO A 272 8.34 -8.19 -17.29
CA PRO A 272 7.35 -9.22 -17.60
C PRO A 272 7.79 -10.16 -18.73
N ASN A 273 8.80 -9.78 -19.54
CA ASN A 273 9.32 -10.66 -20.58
C ASN A 273 10.10 -11.86 -20.05
N THR A 274 10.48 -11.83 -18.77
CA THR A 274 11.13 -12.96 -18.10
C THR A 274 10.14 -14.06 -17.72
N LEU A 275 8.83 -13.77 -17.70
CA LEU A 275 7.80 -14.78 -17.44
C LEU A 275 7.67 -15.72 -18.65
N PRO A 276 7.50 -17.04 -18.40
CA PRO A 276 7.30 -18.00 -19.47
C PRO A 276 5.98 -17.74 -20.19
N THR A 277 5.98 -17.91 -21.51
CA THR A 277 4.75 -17.89 -22.31
C THR A 277 4.00 -19.20 -22.11
N VAL A 278 2.78 -19.11 -21.59
CA VAL A 278 1.89 -20.25 -21.37
C VAL A 278 0.81 -20.25 -22.44
N LYS A 279 0.74 -21.34 -23.22
CA LYS A 279 -0.40 -21.57 -24.11
C LYS A 279 -1.55 -22.11 -23.27
N PRO A 280 -2.79 -21.65 -23.50
CA PRO A 280 -3.95 -22.29 -22.93
C PRO A 280 -4.13 -23.68 -23.59
N GLU A 281 -3.36 -24.67 -23.15
CA GLU A 281 -3.78 -26.06 -23.33
C GLU A 281 -4.91 -26.28 -22.34
N GLY A 282 -6.04 -26.81 -22.84
CA GLY A 282 -7.25 -26.99 -22.05
C GLY A 282 -6.92 -27.68 -20.74
N ILE A 283 -7.21 -27.01 -19.62
CA ILE A 283 -7.14 -27.61 -18.29
C ILE A 283 -8.18 -28.72 -18.29
N ASN A 284 -7.73 -29.94 -18.55
CA ASN A 284 -8.59 -31.12 -18.60
C ASN A 284 -9.06 -31.42 -17.17
N PRO A 285 -10.38 -31.52 -16.92
CA PRO A 285 -10.94 -31.74 -15.59
C PRO A 285 -10.50 -33.07 -14.94
#